data_AF-A0A950SLG9-F1
#
_entry.id   AF-A0A950SLG9-F1
#
_cell.length_a   1.000
_cell.length_b   1.000
_cell.length_c   1.000
_cell.angle_alpha   90.00
_cell.angle_beta   90.00
_cell.angle_gamma   90.00
#
_symmetry.space_group_name_H-M   'P 1'
#
loop_
_entity.id
_entity.type
_entity.pdbx_description
1 polymer ?
#
loop_
_entity_poly.entity_id
_entity_poly.type
_entity_poly.pdbx_seq_one_letter_code
_entity_poly.pdbx_strand_id
1 'polypeptide(L)'
;MGALALTLPAAAVALTAGPLSSPRAAASAAPSNTRLVSAKTTVSAAKQRNCGQLFTVAMAERAANRFYAGNTAPSGHQLKVLGYIERCQRNPAAVSFVRGYDHRQAGNQRARVAAARAAAAARSANSGWAIPAYVVQCESGGQNLPPNYAGASGYYQIIPSTWLAYGGGQYAPAAYEATAQQQAAIASKIWDGGSGASQWVCAGR
;
A
#
# COMPACT_ATOMS: atom_id res chain seq x y z
N MET A 1 35.80 25.82 23.27
CA MET A 1 34.74 26.38 22.40
C MET A 1 34.81 25.65 21.07
N GLY A 2 34.00 24.60 20.90
CA GLY A 2 33.97 23.79 19.68
C GLY A 2 32.52 23.60 19.24
N ALA A 3 32.17 24.13 18.07
CA ALA A 3 30.85 24.01 17.48
C ALA A 3 30.71 22.64 16.80
N LEU A 4 29.82 21.79 17.31
CA LEU A 4 29.39 20.56 16.66
C LEU A 4 28.12 20.87 15.85
N ALA A 5 28.26 20.90 14.52
CA ALA A 5 27.15 21.05 13.59
C ALA A 5 26.34 19.73 13.53
N LEU A 6 25.09 19.77 13.97
CA LEU A 6 24.10 18.72 13.73
C LEU A 6 23.66 18.76 12.27
N THR A 7 23.86 17.68 11.53
CA THR A 7 23.20 17.44 10.25
C THR A 7 21.94 16.59 10.47
N LEU A 8 20.78 17.12 10.05
CA LEU A 8 19.51 16.38 10.04
C LEU A 8 19.42 15.47 8.79
N PRO A 9 18.81 14.28 8.86
CA PRO A 9 18.42 13.54 7.67
C PRO A 9 17.06 14.04 7.15
N ALA A 10 16.97 14.23 5.84
CA ALA A 10 15.75 14.58 5.13
C ALA A 10 14.73 13.43 5.18
N ALA A 11 13.52 13.72 5.65
CA ALA A 11 12.38 12.81 5.60
C ALA A 11 11.84 12.70 4.17
N ALA A 12 11.80 11.48 3.64
CA ALA A 12 11.15 11.17 2.37
C ALA A 12 9.63 11.05 2.59
N VAL A 13 8.87 12.01 2.03
CA VAL A 13 7.40 11.96 2.01
C VAL A 13 6.96 10.96 0.94
N ALA A 14 6.36 9.85 1.36
CA ALA A 14 5.68 8.92 0.47
C ALA A 14 4.26 9.41 0.21
N LEU A 15 3.96 9.89 -1.00
CA LEU A 15 2.59 10.14 -1.44
C LEU A 15 1.88 8.81 -1.71
N THR A 16 0.92 8.45 -0.86
CA THR A 16 -0.04 7.39 -1.10
C THR A 16 -1.24 7.96 -1.86
N ALA A 17 -1.40 7.57 -3.13
CA ALA A 17 -2.63 7.84 -3.88
C ALA A 17 -3.72 6.86 -3.41
N GLY A 18 -4.73 7.36 -2.70
CA GLY A 18 -5.92 6.61 -2.30
C GLY A 18 -6.88 6.37 -3.48
N PRO A 19 -7.74 5.33 -3.41
CA PRO A 19 -8.70 5.03 -4.46
C PRO A 19 -9.89 6.01 -4.41
N LEU A 20 -10.24 6.59 -5.57
CA LEU A 20 -11.40 7.44 -5.74
C LEU A 20 -12.70 6.64 -5.58
N SER A 21 -13.54 7.12 -4.68
CA SER A 21 -14.88 6.66 -4.33
C SER A 21 -15.87 6.65 -5.51
N SER A 22 -16.75 5.65 -5.53
CA SER A 22 -17.94 5.60 -6.39
C SER A 22 -19.00 6.61 -5.96
N PRO A 23 -19.75 7.24 -6.90
CA PRO A 23 -21.04 7.84 -6.57
C PRO A 23 -22.20 6.91 -6.98
N ARG A 24 -23.11 6.76 -6.01
CA ARG A 24 -24.43 6.13 -6.10
C ARG A 24 -25.41 7.07 -6.80
N ALA A 25 -26.27 6.46 -7.61
CA ALA A 25 -27.52 6.89 -8.25
C ALA A 25 -28.13 8.27 -7.92
N ALA A 26 -28.51 9.01 -8.97
CA ALA A 26 -29.81 9.67 -9.09
C ALA A 26 -30.11 10.05 -10.55
N ALA A 27 -31.34 9.76 -10.99
CA ALA A 27 -32.21 10.55 -11.88
C ALA A 27 -32.83 9.75 -13.04
N SER A 28 -34.09 9.43 -12.82
CA SER A 28 -35.10 9.02 -13.79
C SER A 28 -35.43 10.19 -14.72
N ALA A 29 -35.32 9.99 -16.04
CA ALA A 29 -36.09 10.71 -17.06
C ALA A 29 -35.90 10.01 -18.41
N ALA A 30 -36.94 9.31 -18.89
CA ALA A 30 -37.04 8.98 -20.31
C ALA A 30 -37.37 10.27 -21.09
N PRO A 31 -36.89 10.42 -22.34
CA PRO A 31 -37.85 10.18 -23.42
C PRO A 31 -37.26 9.52 -24.69
N SER A 32 -38.20 8.85 -25.38
CA SER A 32 -38.36 8.73 -26.84
C SER A 32 -37.34 7.92 -27.67
N ASN A 33 -37.86 6.79 -28.15
CA ASN A 33 -37.47 6.00 -29.32
C ASN A 33 -36.67 6.77 -30.38
N THR A 34 -35.34 6.72 -30.25
CA THR A 34 -34.46 6.91 -31.40
C THR A 34 -33.86 5.56 -31.69
N ARG A 35 -34.28 4.99 -32.83
CA ARG A 35 -33.77 3.74 -33.40
C ARG A 35 -32.24 3.83 -33.39
N LEU A 36 -31.59 3.04 -32.52
CA LEU A 36 -30.14 2.86 -32.52
C LEU A 36 -29.77 2.26 -33.88
N VAL A 37 -29.43 3.11 -34.83
CA VAL A 37 -28.61 2.68 -35.95
C VAL A 37 -27.29 2.29 -35.30
N SER A 38 -27.02 0.98 -35.21
CA SER A 38 -25.66 0.49 -35.02
C SER A 38 -24.84 0.94 -36.22
N ALA A 39 -24.47 2.22 -36.24
CA ALA A 39 -23.28 2.64 -36.92
C ALA A 39 -22.16 1.90 -36.19
N LYS A 40 -21.78 0.77 -36.77
CA LYS A 40 -20.45 0.19 -36.60
C LYS A 40 -19.51 1.25 -37.16
N THR A 41 -19.35 2.36 -36.45
CA THR A 41 -18.31 3.32 -36.69
C THR A 41 -17.07 2.55 -36.29
N THR A 42 -16.56 1.75 -37.22
CA THR A 42 -15.14 1.56 -37.35
C THR A 42 -14.61 2.98 -37.53
N VAL A 43 -14.44 3.70 -36.41
CA VAL A 43 -13.46 4.76 -36.32
C VAL A 43 -12.22 4.01 -36.72
N SER A 44 -11.87 4.14 -38.00
CA SER A 44 -10.65 3.58 -38.55
C SER A 44 -9.62 4.04 -37.56
N ALA A 45 -9.09 3.10 -36.76
CA ALA A 45 -8.12 3.39 -35.74
C ALA A 45 -7.00 4.02 -36.52
N ALA A 46 -6.99 5.36 -36.60
CA ALA A 46 -6.12 6.11 -37.49
C ALA A 46 -4.77 5.51 -37.18
N LYS A 47 -4.15 4.87 -38.19
CA LYS A 47 -3.00 3.99 -38.03
C LYS A 47 -1.90 4.84 -37.41
N GLN A 48 -1.93 4.97 -36.08
CA GLN A 48 -1.02 5.78 -35.31
C GLN A 48 0.26 4.99 -35.45
N ARG A 49 1.08 5.48 -36.38
CA ARG A 49 2.26 4.75 -36.81
C ARG A 49 3.08 4.48 -35.56
N ASN A 50 3.56 3.26 -35.45
CA ASN A 50 4.54 2.84 -34.46
C ASN A 50 4.07 2.82 -32.99
N CYS A 51 2.76 2.79 -32.67
CA CYS A 51 2.33 2.55 -31.28
C CYS A 51 2.90 1.24 -30.69
N GLY A 52 3.14 0.21 -31.51
CA GLY A 52 3.79 -1.04 -31.08
C GLY A 52 5.32 -0.99 -30.94
N GLN A 53 5.98 0.07 -31.42
CA GLN A 53 7.45 0.23 -31.39
C GLN A 53 7.94 1.43 -30.55
N LEU A 54 7.13 2.49 -30.43
CA LEU A 54 7.50 3.76 -29.79
C LEU A 54 6.84 3.96 -28.41
N PHE A 55 5.76 3.24 -28.12
CA PHE A 55 5.11 3.33 -26.81
C PHE A 55 5.82 2.39 -25.83
N THR A 56 6.61 2.96 -24.93
CA THR A 56 6.92 2.29 -23.67
C THR A 56 6.16 2.98 -22.54
N VAL A 57 5.58 2.22 -21.62
CA VAL A 57 4.92 2.84 -20.46
C VAL A 57 5.92 3.64 -19.63
N ALA A 58 7.20 3.29 -19.65
CA ALA A 58 8.29 4.09 -19.08
C ALA A 58 8.50 5.47 -19.76
N MET A 59 8.17 5.62 -21.04
CA MET A 59 8.13 6.95 -21.70
C MET A 59 6.88 7.73 -21.31
N ALA A 60 5.74 7.05 -21.19
CA ALA A 60 4.50 7.64 -20.70
C ALA A 60 4.65 8.16 -19.27
N GLU A 61 5.24 7.36 -18.37
CA GLU A 61 5.54 7.75 -16.99
C GLU A 61 6.58 8.85 -16.91
N ARG A 62 7.67 8.80 -17.68
CA ARG A 62 8.67 9.88 -17.71
C ARG A 62 8.10 11.18 -18.26
N ALA A 63 7.20 11.11 -19.24
CA ALA A 63 6.47 12.28 -19.74
C ALA A 63 5.54 12.80 -18.63
N ALA A 64 4.66 11.95 -18.08
CA ALA A 64 3.74 12.30 -17.00
C ALA A 64 4.46 12.90 -15.79
N ASN A 65 5.57 12.33 -15.33
CA ASN A 65 6.35 12.85 -14.21
C ASN A 65 6.90 14.25 -14.48
N ARG A 66 7.35 14.57 -15.71
CA ARG A 66 7.76 15.94 -16.03
C ARG A 66 6.60 16.94 -16.00
N PHE A 67 5.36 16.47 -16.16
CA PHE A 67 4.16 17.30 -16.12
C PHE A 67 3.59 17.48 -14.73
N TYR A 68 3.55 16.41 -13.95
CA TYR A 68 2.96 16.43 -12.61
C TYR A 68 3.97 16.79 -11.51
N ALA A 69 5.28 16.76 -11.77
CA ALA A 69 6.32 17.11 -10.79
C ALA A 69 6.78 18.58 -10.84
N GLY A 70 6.20 19.42 -11.71
CA GLY A 70 6.62 20.81 -11.91
C GLY A 70 5.55 21.85 -11.57
N ASN A 71 5.98 23.02 -11.07
CA ASN A 71 5.12 24.21 -10.87
C ASN A 71 4.89 25.01 -12.18
N THR A 72 5.35 24.51 -13.31
CA THR A 72 5.25 25.19 -14.62
C THR A 72 4.23 24.50 -15.51
N ALA A 73 3.37 25.30 -16.14
CA ALA A 73 2.35 24.80 -17.05
C ALA A 73 3.01 24.10 -18.26
N PRO A 74 2.48 22.93 -18.68
CA PRO A 74 2.98 22.23 -19.86
C PRO A 74 2.86 23.07 -21.14
N SER A 75 3.89 23.04 -21.98
CA SER A 75 3.87 23.65 -23.32
C SER A 75 2.87 22.94 -24.25
N GLY A 76 2.48 23.61 -25.34
CA GLY A 76 1.57 23.03 -26.34
C GLY A 76 2.13 21.78 -27.04
N HIS A 77 3.45 21.71 -27.25
CA HIS A 77 4.10 20.50 -27.81
C HIS A 77 3.97 19.32 -26.84
N GLN A 78 4.19 19.58 -25.56
CA GLN A 78 4.11 18.60 -24.50
C GLN A 78 2.70 18.01 -24.34
N LEU A 79 1.64 18.83 -24.43
CA LEU A 79 0.25 18.37 -24.44
C LEU A 79 -0.06 17.48 -25.66
N LYS A 80 0.53 17.77 -26.83
CA LYS A 80 0.38 16.93 -28.03
C LYS A 80 1.01 15.54 -27.84
N VAL A 81 2.19 15.48 -27.21
CA VAL A 81 2.87 14.22 -26.88
C VAL A 81 2.02 13.38 -25.92
N LEU A 82 1.47 13.98 -24.87
CA LEU A 82 0.55 13.30 -23.95
C LEU A 82 -0.68 12.73 -24.67
N GLY A 83 -1.37 13.56 -25.46
CA GLY A 83 -2.53 13.11 -26.21
C GLY A 83 -2.19 11.97 -27.18
N TYR A 84 -0.98 11.93 -27.74
CA TYR A 84 -0.53 10.81 -28.57
C TYR A 84 -0.34 9.52 -27.76
N ILE A 85 0.29 9.62 -26.58
CA ILE A 85 0.52 8.50 -25.65
C ILE A 85 -0.82 7.90 -25.17
N GLU A 86 -1.77 8.73 -24.74
CA GLU A 86 -3.11 8.29 -24.31
C GLU A 86 -3.88 7.56 -25.42
N ARG A 87 -3.73 8.02 -26.67
CA ARG A 87 -4.35 7.34 -27.81
C ARG A 87 -3.69 5.99 -28.10
N CYS A 88 -2.37 5.86 -27.96
CA CYS A 88 -1.69 4.58 -28.12
C CYS A 88 -2.07 3.57 -27.02
N GLN A 89 -2.38 4.00 -25.78
CA GLN A 89 -2.84 3.10 -24.71
C GLN A 89 -4.14 2.36 -25.06
N ARG A 90 -5.02 2.98 -25.86
CA ARG A 90 -6.29 2.40 -26.31
C ARG A 90 -6.18 1.73 -27.68
N ASN A 91 -5.01 1.75 -28.31
CA ASN A 91 -4.80 1.21 -29.65
C ASN A 91 -4.62 -0.31 -29.60
N PRO A 92 -5.44 -1.11 -30.32
CA PRO A 92 -5.34 -2.58 -30.32
C PRO A 92 -3.93 -3.11 -30.60
N ALA A 93 -3.13 -2.42 -31.42
CA ALA A 93 -1.77 -2.83 -31.75
C ALA A 93 -0.77 -2.70 -30.58
N ALA A 94 -1.11 -1.98 -29.52
CA ALA A 94 -0.26 -1.77 -28.35
C ALA A 94 -0.80 -2.42 -27.06
N VAL A 95 -2.05 -2.93 -27.06
CA VAL A 95 -2.71 -3.47 -25.86
C VAL A 95 -1.93 -4.62 -25.21
N SER A 96 -1.32 -5.52 -25.99
CA SER A 96 -0.52 -6.63 -25.44
C SER A 96 0.73 -6.15 -24.71
N PHE A 97 1.39 -5.12 -25.25
CA PHE A 97 2.55 -4.48 -24.62
C PHE A 97 2.16 -3.76 -23.32
N VAL A 98 1.05 -3.02 -23.33
CA VAL A 98 0.49 -2.34 -22.14
C VAL A 98 0.18 -3.35 -21.05
N ARG A 99 -0.58 -4.42 -21.37
CA ARG A 99 -0.89 -5.48 -20.39
C ARG A 99 0.36 -6.15 -19.83
N GLY A 100 1.33 -6.47 -20.69
CA GLY A 100 2.60 -7.06 -20.26
C GLY A 100 3.39 -6.16 -19.32
N TYR A 101 3.33 -4.84 -19.52
CA TYR A 101 3.90 -3.88 -18.58
C TYR A 101 3.16 -3.88 -17.24
N ASP A 102 1.82 -3.78 -17.25
CA ASP A 102 1.00 -3.75 -16.03
C ASP A 102 1.19 -5.01 -15.18
N HIS A 103 1.26 -6.19 -15.83
CA HIS A 103 1.56 -7.45 -15.16
C HIS A 103 2.93 -7.45 -14.47
N ARG A 104 3.97 -6.92 -15.11
CA ARG A 104 5.30 -6.80 -14.51
C ARG A 104 5.30 -5.84 -13.33
N GLN A 105 4.60 -4.70 -13.44
CA GLN A 105 4.52 -3.75 -12.34
C GLN A 105 3.75 -4.31 -11.14
N ALA A 106 2.64 -5.01 -11.38
CA ALA A 106 1.92 -5.73 -10.33
C ALA A 106 2.83 -6.78 -9.65
N GLY A 107 3.63 -7.51 -10.43
CA GLY A 107 4.65 -8.43 -9.91
C GLY A 107 5.70 -7.74 -9.04
N ASN A 108 6.29 -6.65 -9.53
CA ASN A 108 7.27 -5.85 -8.81
C ASN A 108 6.70 -5.28 -7.50
N GLN A 109 5.46 -4.79 -7.52
CA GLN A 109 4.79 -4.28 -6.32
C GLN A 109 4.57 -5.37 -5.29
N ARG A 110 4.10 -6.55 -5.70
CA ARG A 110 3.96 -7.72 -4.82
C ARG A 110 5.29 -8.11 -4.20
N ALA A 111 6.37 -8.14 -4.99
CA ALA A 111 7.71 -8.45 -4.52
C ALA A 111 8.21 -7.40 -3.50
N ARG A 112 7.96 -6.12 -3.74
CA ARG A 112 8.31 -5.03 -2.79
C ARG A 112 7.59 -5.16 -1.46
N VAL A 113 6.28 -5.43 -1.48
CA VAL A 113 5.50 -5.65 -0.25
C VAL A 113 6.00 -6.88 0.50
N ALA A 114 6.29 -7.98 -0.22
CA ALA A 114 6.85 -9.20 0.39
C ALA A 114 8.22 -8.93 1.02
N ALA A 115 9.11 -8.21 0.34
CA ALA A 115 10.43 -7.85 0.86
C ALA A 115 10.33 -6.94 2.10
N ALA A 116 9.41 -5.97 2.10
CA ALA A 116 9.16 -5.11 3.26
C ALA A 116 8.66 -5.92 4.47
N ARG A 117 7.73 -6.85 4.26
CA ARG A 117 7.25 -7.78 5.30
C ARG A 117 8.38 -8.66 5.85
N ALA A 118 9.22 -9.21 4.97
CA ALA A 118 10.38 -10.00 5.40
C ALA A 118 11.39 -9.19 6.22
N ALA A 119 11.66 -7.93 5.82
CA ALA A 119 12.54 -7.04 6.55
C ALA A 119 11.98 -6.64 7.93
N ALA A 120 10.66 -6.51 8.07
CA ALA A 120 9.99 -6.26 9.35
C ALA A 120 10.04 -7.49 10.26
N ALA A 121 9.83 -8.69 9.71
CA ALA A 121 9.96 -9.95 10.45
C ALA A 121 11.40 -10.16 10.96
N ALA A 122 12.42 -9.91 10.12
CA ALA A 122 13.82 -10.03 10.50
C ALA A 122 14.22 -9.05 11.63
N ARG A 123 13.71 -7.81 11.59
CA ARG A 123 13.91 -6.83 12.68
C ARG A 123 13.33 -7.31 14.01
N SER A 124 12.17 -7.94 13.97
CA SER A 124 11.52 -8.49 15.17
C SER A 124 12.35 -9.67 15.71
N ALA A 125 12.75 -10.61 14.84
CA ALA A 125 13.57 -11.77 15.21
C ALA A 125 14.89 -11.39 15.89
N ASN A 126 15.60 -10.38 15.38
CA ASN A 126 16.86 -9.92 15.98
C ASN A 126 16.70 -9.28 17.36
N SER A 127 15.48 -8.90 17.74
CA SER A 127 15.19 -8.25 19.02
C SER A 127 14.78 -9.22 20.14
N GLY A 128 14.61 -10.51 19.82
CA GLY A 128 14.09 -11.51 20.75
C GLY A 128 12.57 -11.44 20.96
N TRP A 129 11.88 -10.48 20.35
CA TRP A 129 10.44 -10.27 20.46
C TRP A 129 9.70 -10.62 19.17
N ALA A 130 8.41 -10.98 19.29
CA ALA A 130 7.57 -11.31 18.13
C ALA A 130 7.17 -10.10 17.26
N ILE A 131 7.26 -8.89 17.82
CA ILE A 131 6.98 -7.60 17.18
C ILE A 131 8.16 -6.66 17.43
N PRO A 132 8.26 -5.49 16.79
CA PRO A 132 9.40 -4.59 17.01
C PRO A 132 9.58 -4.24 18.49
N ALA A 133 10.82 -4.36 19.00
CA ALA A 133 11.13 -4.14 20.41
C ALA A 133 10.69 -2.77 20.95
N TYR A 134 10.70 -1.72 20.13
CA TYR A 134 10.24 -0.40 20.57
C TYR A 134 8.75 -0.40 20.94
N VAL A 135 7.94 -1.24 20.30
CA VAL A 135 6.52 -1.42 20.64
C VAL A 135 6.43 -2.13 21.99
N VAL A 136 7.09 -3.26 22.16
CA VAL A 136 7.08 -4.01 23.43
C VAL A 136 7.57 -3.15 24.61
N GLN A 137 8.66 -2.40 24.41
CA GLN A 137 9.21 -1.54 25.44
C GLN A 137 8.26 -0.39 25.81
N CYS A 138 7.55 0.16 24.84
CA CYS A 138 6.55 1.20 25.08
C CYS A 138 5.28 0.66 25.76
N GLU A 139 4.86 -0.56 25.42
CA GLU A 139 3.63 -1.17 25.94
C GLU A 139 3.80 -1.73 27.36
N SER A 140 4.90 -2.45 27.64
CA SER A 140 5.10 -3.14 28.93
C SER A 140 6.46 -2.88 29.59
N GLY A 141 7.34 -2.11 28.94
CA GLY A 141 8.73 -2.02 29.36
C GLY A 141 9.51 -3.33 29.25
N GLY A 142 8.99 -4.31 28.47
CA GLY A 142 9.59 -5.65 28.35
C GLY A 142 9.23 -6.60 29.51
N GLN A 143 8.21 -6.30 30.31
CA GLN A 143 7.82 -7.08 31.47
C GLN A 143 6.50 -7.86 31.26
N ASN A 144 6.36 -9.01 31.93
CA ASN A 144 5.10 -9.76 31.94
C ASN A 144 4.16 -9.16 32.98
N LEU A 145 3.30 -8.22 32.57
CA LEU A 145 2.43 -7.48 33.50
C LEU A 145 1.03 -8.11 33.64
N PRO A 146 0.41 -8.04 34.83
CA PRO A 146 -1.00 -8.39 35.01
C PRO A 146 -1.92 -7.45 34.20
N PRO A 147 -3.24 -7.74 34.14
CA PRO A 147 -4.19 -6.90 33.42
C PRO A 147 -4.20 -5.45 33.92
N ASN A 148 -4.10 -4.51 32.97
CA ASN A 148 -4.27 -3.08 33.24
C ASN A 148 -5.77 -2.69 33.28
N TYR A 149 -6.08 -1.39 33.37
CA TYR A 149 -7.47 -0.89 33.44
C TYR A 149 -8.32 -1.24 32.21
N ALA A 150 -7.70 -1.48 31.04
CA ALA A 150 -8.37 -1.92 29.82
C ALA A 150 -8.36 -3.46 29.68
N GLY A 151 -7.82 -4.19 30.65
CA GLY A 151 -7.68 -5.65 30.62
C GLY A 151 -6.51 -6.16 29.79
N ALA A 152 -5.75 -5.29 29.12
CA ALA A 152 -4.55 -5.67 28.38
C ALA A 152 -3.47 -6.19 29.35
N SER A 153 -2.82 -7.29 28.98
CA SER A 153 -1.88 -7.98 29.87
C SER A 153 -0.71 -8.61 29.12
N GLY A 154 0.30 -9.03 29.86
CA GLY A 154 1.48 -9.72 29.37
C GLY A 154 2.52 -8.81 28.73
N TYR A 155 3.58 -9.41 28.16
CA TYR A 155 4.67 -8.68 27.51
C TYR A 155 4.20 -7.78 26.38
N TYR A 156 3.17 -8.21 25.66
CA TYR A 156 2.66 -7.52 24.47
C TYR A 156 1.37 -6.74 24.74
N GLN A 157 0.93 -6.62 26.00
CA GLN A 157 -0.30 -5.89 26.38
C GLN A 157 -1.52 -6.27 25.51
N ILE A 158 -1.80 -7.57 25.38
CA ILE A 158 -2.92 -8.06 24.56
C ILE A 158 -4.20 -8.09 25.41
N ILE A 159 -5.27 -7.47 24.92
CA ILE A 159 -6.59 -7.53 25.56
C ILE A 159 -7.22 -8.93 25.46
N PRO A 160 -8.07 -9.35 26.41
CA PRO A 160 -8.56 -10.74 26.48
C PRO A 160 -9.35 -11.18 25.25
N SER A 161 -10.17 -10.30 24.67
CA SER A 161 -10.94 -10.60 23.47
C SER A 161 -10.04 -10.94 22.27
N THR A 162 -8.99 -10.14 22.05
CA THR A 162 -7.99 -10.38 21.00
C THR A 162 -7.17 -11.64 21.30
N TRP A 163 -6.76 -11.85 22.55
CA TRP A 163 -6.04 -13.06 22.96
C TRP A 163 -6.82 -14.32 22.59
N LEU A 164 -8.10 -14.38 22.94
CA LEU A 164 -8.97 -15.50 22.61
C LEU A 164 -9.23 -15.63 21.11
N ALA A 165 -9.49 -14.52 20.42
CA ALA A 165 -9.76 -14.53 18.97
C ALA A 165 -8.62 -15.10 18.13
N TYR A 166 -7.37 -14.93 18.59
CA TYR A 166 -6.18 -15.46 17.92
C TYR A 166 -5.74 -16.84 18.44
N GLY A 167 -6.57 -17.46 19.29
CA GLY A 167 -6.39 -18.82 19.79
C GLY A 167 -5.49 -18.92 21.02
N GLY A 168 -5.22 -17.82 21.71
CA GLY A 168 -4.42 -17.82 22.94
C GLY A 168 -5.07 -18.59 24.10
N GLY A 169 -6.39 -18.75 24.06
CA GLY A 169 -7.16 -19.53 25.03
C GLY A 169 -6.75 -21.00 25.15
N GLN A 170 -6.08 -21.56 24.14
CA GLN A 170 -5.51 -22.91 24.22
C GLN A 170 -4.31 -23.00 25.18
N TYR A 171 -3.65 -21.87 25.47
CA TYR A 171 -2.49 -21.79 26.34
C TYR A 171 -2.87 -21.32 27.74
N ALA A 172 -3.68 -20.26 27.83
CA ALA A 172 -4.15 -19.73 29.10
C ALA A 172 -5.39 -18.83 28.90
N PRO A 173 -6.21 -18.59 29.95
CA PRO A 173 -7.32 -17.64 29.91
C PRO A 173 -6.93 -16.21 29.52
N ALA A 174 -5.73 -15.76 29.91
CA ALA A 174 -5.19 -14.42 29.61
C ALA A 174 -3.71 -14.48 29.20
N ALA A 175 -3.24 -13.43 28.50
CA ALA A 175 -1.89 -13.40 27.94
C ALA A 175 -0.80 -13.52 29.01
N TYR A 176 -0.91 -12.79 30.13
CA TYR A 176 0.11 -12.79 31.19
C TYR A 176 0.28 -14.14 31.90
N GLU A 177 -0.72 -15.02 31.82
CA GLU A 177 -0.71 -16.36 32.41
C GLU A 177 -0.02 -17.39 31.49
N ALA A 178 0.19 -17.06 30.22
CA ALA A 178 0.90 -17.89 29.26
C ALA A 178 2.42 -17.63 29.31
N THR A 179 3.20 -18.61 28.86
CA THR A 179 4.66 -18.46 28.77
C THR A 179 5.04 -17.39 27.74
N ALA A 180 6.24 -16.80 27.88
CA ALA A 180 6.74 -15.79 26.95
C ALA A 180 6.69 -16.24 25.48
N GLN A 181 7.01 -17.52 25.21
CA GLN A 181 6.96 -18.12 23.87
C GLN A 181 5.53 -18.25 23.33
N GLN A 182 4.58 -18.64 24.18
CA GLN A 182 3.16 -18.72 23.81
C GLN A 182 2.60 -17.33 23.52
N GLN A 183 2.95 -16.34 24.36
CA GLN A 183 2.60 -14.94 24.11
C GLN A 183 3.21 -14.44 22.79
N ALA A 184 4.48 -14.73 22.52
CA ALA A 184 5.16 -14.38 21.27
C ALA A 184 4.48 -15.01 20.05
N ALA A 185 4.05 -16.28 20.14
CA ALA A 185 3.34 -16.94 19.05
C ALA A 185 2.01 -16.26 18.72
N ILE A 186 1.24 -15.84 19.72
CA ILE A 186 -0.02 -15.12 19.52
C ILE A 186 0.24 -13.69 19.03
N ALA A 187 1.20 -12.97 19.62
CA ALA A 187 1.59 -11.63 19.21
C ALA A 187 2.05 -11.59 17.74
N SER A 188 2.82 -12.59 17.30
CA SER A 188 3.25 -12.72 15.90
C SER A 188 2.08 -12.86 14.93
N LYS A 189 1.06 -13.66 15.29
CA LYS A 189 -0.16 -13.81 14.49
C LYS A 189 -0.95 -12.52 14.40
N ILE A 190 -1.07 -11.79 15.51
CA ILE A 190 -1.77 -10.50 15.53
C ILE A 190 -1.00 -9.47 14.69
N TRP A 191 0.33 -9.45 14.77
CA TRP A 191 1.20 -8.51 14.04
C TRP A 191 1.13 -8.70 12.51
N ASP A 192 1.04 -9.94 12.03
CA ASP A 192 0.91 -10.29 10.60
C ASP A 192 1.84 -9.50 9.66
N GLY A 193 3.14 -9.55 9.96
CA GLY A 193 4.17 -8.84 9.19
C GLY A 193 4.00 -7.31 9.19
N GLY A 194 3.37 -6.75 10.22
CA GLY A 194 3.08 -5.33 10.40
C GLY A 194 1.67 -4.91 9.97
N SER A 195 0.90 -5.81 9.34
CA SER A 195 -0.47 -5.49 8.89
C SER A 195 -1.43 -5.27 10.07
N GLY A 196 -1.16 -5.88 11.23
CA GLY A 196 -1.92 -5.69 12.47
C GLY A 196 -1.31 -4.67 13.44
N ALA A 197 -0.40 -3.81 12.99
CA ALA A 197 0.26 -2.83 13.85
C ALA A 197 -0.72 -1.91 14.62
N SER A 198 -1.90 -1.63 14.05
CA SER A 198 -2.94 -0.82 14.69
C SER A 198 -3.49 -1.38 16.00
N GLN A 199 -3.21 -2.64 16.31
CA GLN A 199 -3.62 -3.26 17.58
C GLN A 199 -2.78 -2.76 18.78
N TRP A 200 -1.69 -2.02 18.52
CA TRP A 200 -0.81 -1.42 19.53
C TRP A 200 -0.70 0.08 19.33
N VAL A 201 -0.97 0.85 20.37
CA VAL A 201 -0.90 2.32 20.32
C VAL A 201 0.53 2.78 20.05
N CYS A 202 1.51 2.07 20.60
CA CYS A 202 2.92 2.41 20.43
C CYS A 202 3.49 2.12 19.04
N ALA A 203 2.80 1.37 18.18
CA ALA A 203 3.32 1.01 16.86
C ALA A 203 3.33 2.17 15.85
N GLY A 204 2.44 3.15 16.02
CA GLY A 204 2.31 4.33 15.16
C GLY A 204 3.04 5.59 15.66
N ARG A 205 3.85 5.47 16.73
CA ARG A 205 4.65 6.56 17.31
C ARG A 205 6.04 6.64 16.71
#